data_AF-A0A8H5NCQ8-F1
#
_entry.id   AF-A0A8H5NCQ8-F1
#
_cell.length_a   1.000
_cell.length_b   1.000
_cell.length_c   1.000
_cell.angle_alpha   90.00
_cell.angle_beta   90.00
_cell.angle_gamma   90.00
#
_symmetry.space_group_name_H-M   'P 1'
#
loop_
_entity.id
_entity.type
_entity.pdbx_description
1 polymer ?
#
loop_
_entity_poly.entity_id
_entity_poly.type
_entity_poly.pdbx_seq_one_letter_code
_entity_poly.pdbx_strand_id
1 'polypeptide(L)'
;MSTTLKSHNIPLSLPDGLSEEQLTTFKPFTKWVDTLTNSLRLQSDESHPFHKDPYSLRSVTIQSYDLFGAKRIGFIKLTATISNDSGETLPAATLLRGPSVAMLFMLIPSDVPPSSSERYVVLTVQPRVPAGSLSFTELPAGMVDDAGSFAGAAAQEIKEELGVTIKEEELTNLSELATADDSEDIARAMR
;
A
#
# COMPACT_ATOMS: atom_id res chain seq x y z
N MET A 1 -1.32 -20.10 -16.16
CA MET A 1 -1.76 -21.37 -15.52
C MET A 1 -2.97 -21.11 -14.63
N SER A 2 -3.96 -22.00 -14.61
CA SER A 2 -5.12 -21.88 -13.72
C SER A 2 -4.92 -22.72 -12.46
N THR A 3 -5.19 -22.15 -11.30
CA THR A 3 -5.15 -22.78 -9.98
C THR A 3 -6.28 -22.22 -9.11
N THR A 4 -6.32 -22.57 -7.83
CA THR A 4 -7.24 -22.01 -6.84
C THR A 4 -6.43 -21.42 -5.70
N LEU A 5 -6.75 -20.19 -5.31
CA LEU A 5 -6.24 -19.60 -4.06
C LEU A 5 -6.83 -20.36 -2.88
N LYS A 6 -6.02 -21.20 -2.23
CA LYS A 6 -6.49 -22.17 -1.23
C LYS A 6 -7.15 -21.52 -0.01
N SER A 7 -6.68 -20.34 0.41
CA SER A 7 -7.19 -19.66 1.61
C SER A 7 -8.64 -19.20 1.50
N HIS A 8 -9.11 -18.90 0.28
CA HIS A 8 -10.45 -18.35 0.04
C HIS A 8 -11.28 -19.18 -0.96
N ASN A 9 -10.72 -20.27 -1.48
CA ASN A 9 -11.32 -21.09 -2.52
C ASN A 9 -11.71 -20.27 -3.79
N ILE A 10 -10.84 -19.35 -4.21
CA ILE A 10 -11.09 -18.46 -5.35
C ILE A 10 -10.29 -18.96 -6.57
N PRO A 11 -10.91 -19.13 -7.75
CA PRO A 11 -10.19 -19.40 -8.99
C PRO A 11 -9.15 -18.33 -9.30
N LEU A 12 -7.92 -18.76 -9.59
CA LEU A 12 -6.76 -17.92 -9.79
C LEU A 12 -6.08 -18.25 -11.12
N SER A 13 -5.89 -17.25 -11.97
CA SER A 13 -5.07 -17.36 -13.17
C SER A 13 -3.73 -16.65 -12.94
N LEU A 14 -2.63 -17.38 -13.16
CA LEU A 14 -1.25 -16.91 -12.94
C LEU A 14 -0.49 -16.82 -14.27
N PRO A 15 0.36 -15.79 -14.47
CA PRO A 15 1.31 -15.76 -15.57
C PRO A 15 2.41 -16.81 -15.36
N ASP A 16 3.15 -17.12 -16.42
CA ASP A 16 4.28 -18.04 -16.34
C ASP A 16 5.35 -17.50 -15.38
N GLY A 17 5.97 -18.39 -14.60
CA GLY A 17 7.03 -18.05 -13.66
C GLY A 17 6.58 -17.56 -12.28
N LEU A 18 5.26 -17.42 -12.04
CA LEU A 18 4.70 -17.09 -10.72
C LEU A 18 3.91 -18.28 -10.17
N SER A 19 4.25 -18.74 -8.95
CA SER A 19 3.50 -19.78 -8.25
C SER A 19 2.52 -19.18 -7.23
N GLU A 20 1.51 -19.95 -6.84
CA GLU A 20 0.58 -19.57 -5.77
C GLU A 20 1.34 -19.35 -4.45
N GLU A 21 2.28 -20.22 -4.13
CA GLU A 21 3.11 -20.14 -2.92
C GLU A 21 3.88 -18.82 -2.90
N GLN A 22 4.53 -18.47 -4.00
CA GLN A 22 5.26 -17.20 -4.10
C GLN A 22 4.31 -16.01 -3.98
N LEU A 23 3.16 -16.04 -4.66
CA LEU A 23 2.15 -14.99 -4.59
C LEU A 23 1.64 -14.76 -3.15
N THR A 24 1.41 -15.83 -2.40
CA THR A 24 0.92 -15.74 -1.00
C THR A 24 1.97 -15.21 -0.03
N THR A 25 3.26 -15.19 -0.40
CA THR A 25 4.28 -14.49 0.40
C THR A 25 4.21 -12.96 0.25
N PHE A 26 3.56 -12.46 -0.81
CA PHE A 26 3.42 -11.03 -1.06
C PHE A 26 2.24 -10.45 -0.28
N LYS A 27 2.53 -9.89 0.90
CA LYS A 27 1.54 -9.32 1.83
C LYS A 27 0.50 -8.37 1.19
N PRO A 28 0.86 -7.48 0.22
CA PRO A 28 -0.14 -6.63 -0.42
C PRO A 28 -1.24 -7.42 -1.14
N PHE A 29 -0.91 -8.57 -1.73
CA PHE A 29 -1.91 -9.43 -2.38
C PHE A 29 -2.83 -10.11 -1.35
N THR A 30 -2.26 -10.75 -0.32
CA THR A 30 -3.07 -11.42 0.70
C THR A 30 -3.97 -10.42 1.42
N LYS A 31 -3.43 -9.26 1.84
CA LYS A 31 -4.22 -8.19 2.45
C LYS A 31 -5.34 -7.69 1.55
N TRP A 32 -5.10 -7.53 0.25
CA TRP A 32 -6.13 -7.10 -0.71
C TRP A 32 -7.26 -8.12 -0.80
N VAL A 33 -6.94 -9.42 -0.95
CA VAL A 33 -7.97 -10.47 -1.00
C VAL A 33 -8.74 -10.53 0.32
N ASP A 34 -8.05 -10.53 1.46
CA ASP A 34 -8.69 -10.61 2.78
C ASP A 34 -9.64 -9.44 3.02
N THR A 35 -9.21 -8.23 2.68
CA THR A 35 -10.02 -7.01 2.83
C THR A 35 -11.24 -7.06 1.92
N LEU A 36 -11.07 -7.46 0.66
CA LEU A 36 -12.17 -7.56 -0.30
C LEU A 36 -13.18 -8.64 0.11
N THR A 37 -12.71 -9.83 0.47
CA THR A 37 -13.58 -10.92 0.93
C THR A 37 -14.35 -10.52 2.20
N ASN A 38 -13.71 -9.82 3.14
CA ASN A 38 -14.41 -9.29 4.30
C ASN A 38 -15.49 -8.28 3.91
N SER A 39 -15.18 -7.31 3.04
CA SER A 39 -16.15 -6.32 2.56
C SER A 39 -17.33 -6.98 1.84
N LEU A 40 -17.09 -7.99 1.00
CA LEU A 40 -18.16 -8.73 0.32
C LEU A 40 -19.05 -9.47 1.32
N ARG A 41 -18.48 -10.01 2.42
CA ARG A 41 -19.24 -10.67 3.49
C ARG A 41 -20.20 -9.72 4.20
N LEU A 42 -19.87 -8.44 4.33
CA LEU A 42 -20.73 -7.44 5.01
C LEU A 42 -22.10 -7.26 4.33
N GLN A 43 -22.22 -7.64 3.06
CA GLN A 43 -23.50 -7.64 2.33
C GLN A 43 -24.55 -8.58 2.96
N SER A 44 -24.16 -9.49 3.87
CA SER A 44 -25.12 -10.30 4.62
C SER A 44 -26.01 -9.49 5.58
N ASP A 45 -25.60 -8.28 5.95
CA ASP A 45 -26.40 -7.37 6.76
C ASP A 45 -27.55 -6.76 5.94
N GLU A 46 -28.78 -6.82 6.45
CA GLU A 46 -29.98 -6.30 5.76
C GLU A 46 -29.91 -4.81 5.45
N SER A 47 -29.15 -4.05 6.23
CA SER A 47 -28.93 -2.61 6.04
C SER A 47 -27.89 -2.28 4.97
N HIS A 48 -27.11 -3.27 4.52
CA HIS A 48 -26.07 -3.06 3.54
C HIS A 48 -26.68 -2.68 2.16
N PRO A 49 -26.15 -1.67 1.45
CA PRO A 49 -26.73 -1.20 0.18
C PRO A 49 -26.91 -2.28 -0.89
N PHE A 50 -26.03 -3.29 -0.88
CA PHE A 50 -26.04 -4.41 -1.83
C PHE A 50 -26.65 -5.71 -1.26
N HIS A 51 -27.31 -5.67 -0.10
CA HIS A 51 -27.88 -6.88 0.52
C HIS A 51 -28.86 -7.64 -0.39
N LYS A 52 -29.69 -6.90 -1.13
CA LYS A 52 -30.75 -7.48 -1.97
C LYS A 52 -30.21 -8.34 -3.12
N ASP A 53 -29.01 -8.03 -3.61
CA ASP A 53 -28.37 -8.75 -4.71
C ASP A 53 -26.85 -8.69 -4.54
N PRO A 54 -26.29 -9.53 -3.65
CA PRO A 54 -24.93 -9.39 -3.17
C PRO A 54 -23.90 -9.78 -4.24
N TYR A 55 -22.82 -9.02 -4.30
CA TYR A 55 -21.67 -9.32 -5.14
C TYR A 55 -20.81 -10.45 -4.57
N SER A 56 -20.22 -11.22 -5.47
CA SER A 56 -19.24 -12.26 -5.15
C SER A 56 -17.98 -12.11 -6.00
N LEU A 57 -16.83 -12.38 -5.41
CA LEU A 57 -15.56 -12.51 -6.11
C LEU A 57 -15.52 -13.87 -6.81
N ARG A 58 -15.62 -13.88 -8.14
CA ARG A 58 -15.71 -15.10 -8.96
C ARG A 58 -14.34 -15.64 -9.37
N SER A 59 -13.39 -14.75 -9.65
CA SER A 59 -12.02 -15.15 -10.01
C SER A 59 -11.04 -13.97 -9.91
N VAL A 60 -9.75 -14.30 -9.81
CA VAL A 60 -8.65 -13.33 -9.90
C VAL A 60 -7.71 -13.76 -11.02
N THR A 61 -7.28 -12.81 -11.84
CA THR A 61 -6.26 -13.01 -12.87
C THR A 61 -5.10 -12.07 -12.60
N ILE A 62 -3.93 -12.64 -12.34
CA ILE A 62 -2.68 -11.90 -12.30
C ILE A 62 -2.25 -11.65 -13.75
N GLN A 63 -2.16 -10.38 -14.14
CA GLN A 63 -1.84 -9.97 -15.51
C GLN A 63 -0.32 -9.88 -15.71
N SER A 64 0.38 -9.30 -14.73
CA SER A 64 1.83 -9.16 -14.74
C SER A 64 2.38 -8.98 -13.33
N TYR A 65 3.68 -9.20 -13.18
CA TYR A 65 4.41 -9.01 -11.94
C TYR A 65 5.85 -8.59 -12.23
N ASP A 66 6.46 -7.90 -11.28
CA ASP A 66 7.87 -7.54 -11.32
C ASP A 66 8.61 -8.17 -10.14
N LEU A 67 9.83 -8.63 -10.40
CA LEU A 67 10.73 -9.14 -9.38
C LEU A 67 11.84 -8.14 -9.10
N PHE A 68 12.09 -7.89 -7.82
CA PHE A 68 13.24 -7.16 -7.33
C PHE A 68 14.29 -8.13 -6.80
N GLY A 69 15.49 -8.06 -7.38
CA GLY A 69 16.50 -9.10 -7.20
C GLY A 69 16.04 -10.44 -7.76
N ALA A 70 16.48 -11.54 -7.16
CA ALA A 70 16.24 -12.87 -7.74
C ALA A 70 14.82 -13.42 -7.54
N LYS A 71 14.10 -13.04 -6.47
CA LYS A 71 12.85 -13.73 -6.07
C LYS A 71 11.76 -12.87 -5.42
N ARG A 72 12.07 -11.63 -5.00
CA ARG A 72 11.12 -10.82 -4.22
C ARG A 72 10.14 -10.14 -5.17
N ILE A 73 8.84 -10.36 -4.98
CA ILE A 73 7.80 -9.65 -5.73
C ILE A 73 7.82 -8.17 -5.33
N GLY A 74 7.98 -7.29 -6.32
CA GLY A 74 7.90 -5.84 -6.14
C GLY A 74 6.50 -5.30 -6.47
N PHE A 75 5.98 -5.70 -7.62
CA PHE A 75 4.69 -5.24 -8.15
C PHE A 75 3.84 -6.40 -8.65
N ILE A 76 2.52 -6.26 -8.53
CA ILE A 76 1.53 -7.13 -9.15
C ILE A 76 0.45 -6.29 -9.81
N LYS A 77 0.19 -6.52 -11.09
CA LYS A 77 -1.02 -6.07 -11.76
C LYS A 77 -2.01 -7.22 -11.85
N LEU A 78 -3.25 -6.99 -11.44
CA LEU A 78 -4.31 -7.98 -11.52
C LEU A 78 -5.64 -7.39 -11.97
N THR A 79 -6.52 -8.28 -12.40
CA THR A 79 -7.96 -8.04 -12.56
C THR A 79 -8.75 -9.06 -11.75
N ALA A 80 -9.91 -8.65 -11.23
CA ALA A 80 -10.84 -9.53 -10.55
C ALA A 80 -12.18 -9.55 -11.27
N THR A 81 -12.82 -10.71 -11.32
CA THR A 81 -14.20 -10.85 -11.78
C THR A 81 -15.10 -10.77 -10.56
N ILE A 82 -15.85 -9.68 -10.43
CA ILE A 82 -16.81 -9.49 -9.33
C ILE A 82 -18.18 -9.34 -9.96
N SER A 83 -19.13 -10.19 -9.55
CA SER A 83 -20.49 -10.14 -10.08
C SER A 83 -21.53 -10.57 -9.05
N ASN A 84 -22.74 -10.05 -9.17
CA ASN A 84 -23.91 -10.56 -8.45
C ASN A 84 -24.62 -11.66 -9.28
N ASP A 85 -25.77 -12.15 -8.81
CA ASP A 85 -26.49 -13.24 -9.47
C ASP A 85 -27.40 -12.75 -10.60
N SER A 86 -27.72 -11.44 -10.63
CA SER A 86 -28.37 -10.78 -11.78
C SER A 86 -27.44 -10.55 -12.97
N GLY A 87 -26.13 -10.83 -12.83
CA GLY A 87 -25.13 -10.69 -13.89
C GLY A 87 -24.52 -9.29 -13.99
N GLU A 88 -24.79 -8.39 -13.04
CA GLU A 88 -24.08 -7.12 -12.93
C GLU A 88 -22.63 -7.36 -12.51
N THR A 89 -21.69 -6.59 -13.07
CA THR A 89 -20.26 -6.76 -12.82
C THR A 89 -19.61 -5.47 -12.35
N LEU A 90 -18.67 -5.57 -11.41
CA LEU A 90 -17.86 -4.43 -10.96
C LEU A 90 -16.49 -4.42 -11.67
N PRO A 91 -16.05 -3.26 -12.20
CA PRO A 91 -14.70 -3.14 -12.74
C PRO A 91 -13.67 -3.24 -11.61
N ALA A 92 -12.76 -4.20 -11.70
CA ALA A 92 -11.76 -4.43 -10.66
C ALA A 92 -10.37 -4.68 -11.27
N ALA A 93 -9.68 -3.60 -11.62
CA ALA A 93 -8.28 -3.64 -12.05
C ALA A 93 -7.39 -2.98 -11.01
N THR A 94 -6.38 -3.71 -10.51
CA THR A 94 -5.60 -3.29 -9.33
C THR A 94 -4.10 -3.42 -9.59
N LEU A 95 -3.33 -2.43 -9.16
CA LEU A 95 -1.87 -2.50 -9.07
C LEU A 95 -1.48 -2.54 -7.59
N LEU A 96 -0.77 -3.58 -7.18
CA LEU A 96 -0.35 -3.83 -5.81
C LEU A 96 1.16 -3.65 -5.67
N ARG A 97 1.56 -2.99 -4.58
CA ARG A 97 2.95 -2.79 -4.14
C ARG A 97 3.04 -2.81 -2.62
N GLY A 98 4.25 -3.01 -2.09
CA GLY A 98 4.52 -2.90 -0.65
C GLY A 98 4.24 -1.49 -0.09
N PRO A 99 4.25 -1.28 1.23
CA PRO A 99 4.12 0.07 1.82
C PRO A 99 5.36 0.94 1.59
N SER A 100 5.20 2.27 1.70
CA SER A 100 6.30 3.25 1.62
C SER A 100 6.12 4.32 2.67
N VAL A 101 7.23 4.95 2.99
CA VAL A 101 7.36 6.11 3.87
C VAL A 101 7.82 7.31 3.04
N ALA A 102 7.39 8.50 3.44
CA ALA A 102 7.95 9.76 2.99
C ALA A 102 8.17 10.64 4.24
N MET A 103 9.28 11.37 4.27
CA MET A 103 9.72 12.07 5.48
C MET A 103 9.68 13.57 5.23
N LEU A 104 8.84 14.27 6.00
CA LEU A 104 8.90 15.74 6.09
C LEU A 104 10.05 16.14 7.02
N PHE A 105 11.26 16.23 6.45
CA PHE A 105 12.45 16.61 7.21
C PHE A 105 12.60 18.14 7.24
N MET A 106 12.44 18.74 8.43
CA MET A 106 12.49 20.20 8.61
C MET A 106 13.78 20.65 9.29
N LEU A 107 14.41 21.68 8.73
CA LEU A 107 15.46 22.44 9.39
C LEU A 107 14.83 23.66 10.07
N ILE A 108 15.09 23.78 11.37
CA ILE A 108 14.64 24.89 12.20
C ILE A 108 15.90 25.59 12.70
N PRO A 109 16.18 26.85 12.27
CA PRO A 109 17.33 27.58 12.75
C PRO A 109 17.27 27.74 14.27
N SER A 110 18.40 27.53 14.95
CA SER A 110 18.50 27.66 16.42
C SER A 110 18.92 29.05 16.88
N ASP A 111 19.33 29.90 15.95
CA ASP A 111 19.80 31.27 16.14
C ASP A 111 18.71 32.33 15.92
N VAL A 112 17.48 31.90 15.61
CA VAL A 112 16.31 32.79 15.48
C VAL A 112 15.47 32.79 16.77
N PRO A 113 14.74 33.88 17.06
CA PRO A 113 13.81 33.91 18.19
C PRO A 113 12.79 32.77 18.13
N PRO A 114 12.33 32.21 19.28
CA PRO A 114 11.33 31.12 19.30
C PRO A 114 10.00 31.46 18.61
N SER A 115 9.66 32.75 18.50
CA SER A 115 8.49 33.25 17.78
C SER A 115 8.67 33.29 16.26
N SER A 116 9.88 33.04 15.76
CA SER A 116 10.15 32.99 14.32
C SER A 116 9.44 31.79 13.69
N SER A 117 8.74 32.06 12.59
CA SER A 117 8.14 31.05 11.73
C SER A 117 9.12 30.49 10.71
N GLU A 118 10.41 30.84 10.79
CA GLU A 118 11.42 30.37 9.84
C GLU A 118 11.63 28.85 9.97
N ARG A 119 11.37 28.15 8.86
CA ARG A 119 11.41 26.69 8.73
C ARG A 119 11.80 26.39 7.28
N TYR A 120 12.65 25.40 7.07
CA TYR A 120 13.01 24.92 5.74
C TYR A 120 12.71 23.44 5.63
N VAL A 121 12.17 23.01 4.49
CA VAL A 121 11.98 21.59 4.18
C VAL A 121 13.15 21.12 3.33
N VAL A 122 13.77 20.02 3.74
CA VAL A 122 14.82 19.37 2.97
C VAL A 122 14.17 18.49 1.90
N LEU A 123 14.56 18.71 0.66
CA LEU A 123 14.15 17.93 -0.50
C LEU A 123 15.36 17.22 -1.09
N THR A 124 15.13 16.08 -1.73
CA THR A 124 16.11 15.36 -2.53
C THR A 124 15.84 15.59 -4.02
N VAL A 125 16.89 15.44 -4.84
CA VAL A 125 16.77 15.42 -6.30
C VAL A 125 17.18 14.04 -6.76
N GLN A 126 16.22 13.27 -7.27
CA GLN A 126 16.43 11.86 -7.61
C GLN A 126 15.98 11.56 -9.05
N PRO A 127 16.59 10.55 -9.70
CA PRO A 127 16.05 10.03 -10.94
C PRO A 127 14.78 9.21 -10.67
N ARG A 128 13.67 9.62 -11.28
CA ARG A 128 12.39 8.90 -11.29
C ARG A 128 12.04 8.54 -12.72
N VAL A 129 12.66 7.47 -13.22
CA VAL A 129 12.41 6.93 -14.57
C VAL A 129 10.92 6.68 -14.84
N PRO A 130 10.13 6.11 -13.90
CA PRO A 130 8.68 5.94 -14.11
C PRO A 130 7.91 7.25 -14.26
N ALA A 131 8.44 8.36 -13.75
CA ALA A 131 7.88 9.71 -13.91
C ALA A 131 8.49 10.45 -15.12
N GLY A 132 9.40 9.82 -15.88
CA GLY A 132 10.08 10.43 -17.01
C GLY A 132 11.05 11.55 -16.63
N SER A 133 11.53 11.61 -15.38
CA SER A 133 12.42 12.65 -14.89
C SER A 133 13.71 12.07 -14.33
N LEU A 134 14.85 12.71 -14.62
CA LEU A 134 16.15 12.38 -14.01
C LEU A 134 16.53 13.31 -12.86
N SER A 135 15.74 14.35 -12.63
CA SER A 135 15.96 15.38 -11.61
C SER A 135 14.63 15.72 -10.94
N PHE A 136 13.97 14.71 -10.40
CA PHE A 136 12.69 14.88 -9.72
C PHE A 136 12.95 15.40 -8.30
N THR A 137 12.36 16.54 -7.96
CA THR A 137 12.49 17.14 -6.62
C THR A 137 11.36 16.64 -5.73
N GLU A 138 11.70 15.97 -4.64
CA GLU A 138 10.72 15.34 -3.76
C GLU A 138 11.19 15.27 -2.30
N LEU A 139 10.28 14.87 -1.41
CA LEU A 139 10.65 14.52 -0.05
C LEU A 139 11.48 13.23 -0.06
N PRO A 140 12.43 13.08 0.88
CA PRO A 140 13.07 11.81 1.11
C PRO A 140 12.04 10.71 1.34
N ALA A 141 12.15 9.58 0.63
CA ALA A 141 11.08 8.59 0.62
C ALA A 141 11.58 7.21 0.18
N GLY A 142 10.99 6.17 0.77
CA GLY A 142 11.47 4.81 0.59
C GLY A 142 10.42 3.73 0.79
N MET A 143 10.76 2.51 0.39
CA MET A 143 9.88 1.35 0.56
C MET A 143 10.12 0.77 1.96
N VAL A 144 9.04 0.49 2.69
CA VAL A 144 9.15 -0.20 3.97
C VAL A 144 9.40 -1.68 3.67
N ASP A 145 10.48 -2.22 4.20
CA ASP A 145 10.78 -3.64 4.07
C ASP A 145 9.87 -4.49 4.97
N ASP A 146 9.93 -5.81 4.80
CA ASP A 146 9.09 -6.73 5.57
C ASP A 146 9.54 -6.91 7.03
N ALA A 147 10.68 -6.34 7.42
CA ALA A 147 11.40 -6.65 8.66
C ALA A 147 11.48 -5.48 9.66
N GLY A 148 11.23 -4.24 9.23
CA GLY A 148 11.34 -3.02 10.04
C GLY A 148 10.01 -2.40 10.45
N SER A 149 10.07 -1.55 11.49
CA SER A 149 8.97 -0.65 11.84
C SER A 149 8.86 0.48 10.80
N PHE A 150 7.70 1.15 10.72
CA PHE A 150 7.54 2.33 9.87
C PHE A 150 8.58 3.43 10.20
N ALA A 151 8.85 3.63 11.50
CA ALA A 151 9.85 4.58 11.97
C ALA A 151 11.28 4.15 11.63
N GLY A 152 11.60 2.86 11.75
CA GLY A 152 12.90 2.30 11.40
C GLY A 152 13.20 2.44 9.91
N ALA A 153 12.22 2.17 9.05
CA ALA A 153 12.34 2.42 7.62
C ALA A 153 12.57 3.91 7.33
N ALA A 154 11.79 4.81 7.92
CA ALA A 154 11.99 6.25 7.74
C ALA A 154 13.37 6.73 8.22
N ALA A 155 13.86 6.24 9.36
CA ALA A 155 15.19 6.58 9.88
C ALA A 155 16.32 6.08 8.98
N GLN A 156 16.17 4.86 8.44
CA GLN A 156 17.13 4.28 7.50
C GLN A 156 17.20 5.09 6.20
N GLU A 157 16.05 5.45 5.63
CA GLU A 157 15.97 6.25 4.39
C GLU A 157 16.54 7.67 4.61
N ILE A 158 16.28 8.31 5.76
CA ILE A 158 16.92 9.59 6.13
C ILE A 158 18.45 9.46 6.14
N LYS A 159 18.98 8.36 6.67
CA LYS A 159 20.42 8.12 6.71
C LYS A 159 21.00 7.90 5.32
N GLU A 160 20.32 7.11 4.48
CA GLU A 160 20.78 6.81 3.12
C GLU A 160 20.74 8.02 2.21
N GLU A 161 19.67 8.81 2.25
CA GLU A 161 19.46 9.93 1.32
C GLU A 161 20.02 11.26 1.81
N LEU A 162 20.00 11.51 3.13
CA LEU A 162 20.45 12.78 3.72
C LEU A 162 21.77 12.67 4.48
N GLY A 163 22.26 11.46 4.78
CA GLY A 163 23.45 11.25 5.60
C GLY A 163 23.24 11.58 7.08
N VAL A 164 22.00 11.75 7.54
CA VAL A 164 21.66 12.12 8.91
C VAL A 164 21.27 10.87 9.70
N THR A 165 21.80 10.72 10.91
CA THR A 165 21.35 9.65 11.82
C THR A 165 20.33 10.25 12.79
N ILE A 166 19.12 9.70 12.78
CA ILE A 166 18.02 10.05 13.69
C ILE A 166 17.54 8.78 14.39
N LYS A 167 17.09 8.88 15.64
CA LYS A 167 16.50 7.74 16.33
C LYS A 167 15.01 7.63 16.02
N GLU A 168 14.47 6.42 16.07
CA GLU A 168 13.05 6.17 15.78
C GLU A 168 12.13 6.99 16.69
N GLU A 169 12.48 7.15 17.97
CA GLU A 169 11.69 7.93 18.94
C GLU A 169 11.64 9.44 18.66
N GLU A 170 12.51 9.95 17.78
CA GLU A 170 12.53 11.35 17.36
C GLU A 170 11.60 11.59 16.14
N LEU A 171 11.04 10.53 15.56
CA LEU A 171 10.12 10.62 14.43
C LEU A 171 8.67 10.73 14.90
N THR A 172 7.91 11.59 14.21
CA THR A 172 6.47 11.75 14.43
C THR A 172 5.70 11.17 13.23
N ASN A 173 4.77 10.24 13.49
CA ASN A 173 3.91 9.69 12.45
C ASN A 173 2.78 10.67 12.09
N LEU A 174 2.97 11.40 10.99
CA LEU A 174 1.99 12.39 10.52
C LEU A 174 0.68 11.76 10.04
N SER A 175 0.71 10.50 9.56
CA SER A 175 -0.50 9.80 9.13
C SER A 175 -1.43 9.52 10.31
N GLU A 176 -0.87 9.06 11.44
CA GLU A 176 -1.65 8.84 12.66
C GLU A 176 -2.27 10.15 13.18
N LEU A 177 -1.49 11.24 13.18
CA LEU A 177 -1.99 12.56 13.59
C LEU A 177 -3.14 13.05 12.71
N ALA A 178 -3.07 12.82 11.39
CA ALA A 178 -4.14 13.19 10.48
C ALA A 178 -5.42 12.38 10.70
N THR A 179 -5.29 11.13 11.15
CA THR A 179 -6.43 10.22 11.37
C THR A 179 -6.95 10.18 12.80
N ALA A 180 -6.31 10.87 13.74
CA ALA A 180 -6.66 10.83 15.16
C ALA A 180 -8.12 11.29 15.42
N ASP A 181 -8.63 12.22 14.63
CA ASP A 181 -10.03 12.70 14.70
C ASP A 181 -11.00 11.88 13.81
N ASP A 182 -10.50 11.15 12.81
CA ASP A 182 -11.30 10.38 11.82
C ASP A 182 -11.51 8.90 12.19
N SER A 183 -10.97 8.45 13.33
CA SER A 183 -10.96 7.04 13.73
C SER A 183 -12.37 6.44 13.94
N GLU A 184 -13.40 7.27 14.17
CA GLU A 184 -14.79 6.81 14.24
C GLU A 184 -15.41 6.55 12.86
N ASP A 185 -15.13 7.35 11.83
CA ASP A 185 -15.85 7.29 10.55
C ASP A 185 -15.23 6.31 9.55
N ILE A 186 -13.89 6.21 9.47
CA ILE A 186 -13.25 5.23 8.57
C ILE A 186 -13.44 3.80 9.10
N ALA A 187 -13.34 3.61 10.42
CA ALA A 187 -13.59 2.32 11.04
C ALA A 187 -15.07 1.89 10.89
N ARG A 188 -16.01 2.83 10.80
CA ARG A 188 -17.43 2.56 10.58
C ARG A 188 -17.75 2.29 9.10
N ALA A 189 -17.02 2.89 8.17
CA ALA A 189 -17.12 2.60 6.74
C ALA A 189 -16.48 1.26 6.34
N MET A 190 -15.54 0.74 7.14
CA MET A 190 -14.87 -0.55 6.93
C MET A 190 -15.39 -1.69 7.83
N ARG A 191 -16.36 -1.43 8.71
CA ARG A 191 -17.01 -2.42 9.59
C ARG A 191 -18.23 -3.05 8.95
#